data_AF-A0A256A509-F1
#
_entry.id   AF-A0A256A509-F1
#
_cell.length_a   1.000
_cell.length_b   1.000
_cell.length_c   1.000
_cell.angle_alpha   90.00
_cell.angle_beta   90.00
_cell.angle_gamma   90.00
#
_symmetry.space_group_name_H-M   'P 1'
#
loop_
_entity.id
_entity.type
_entity.pdbx_description
1 polymer ?
#
loop_
_entity_poly.entity_id
_entity_poly.type
_entity_poly.pdbx_seq_one_letter_code
_entity_poly.pdbx_strand_id
1 'polypeptide(L)'
;MSSLNTYFLEKSSTLIQKLITGQGTAKQRLLDCEIEFCLTFSIPIPADLEPIRKKIIQELNQKNEIRIGENIHSTSYRNTLYSMRNARASKIIGEIYNLYKEIEFRERFK
;
A
#
# COMPACT_ATOMS: atom_id res chain seq x y z
N MET A 1 -16.82 1.71 -15.67
CA MET A 1 -15.37 1.74 -15.33
C MET A 1 -14.91 3.08 -14.75
N SER A 2 -15.43 4.24 -15.20
CA SER A 2 -15.10 5.56 -14.61
C SER A 2 -15.40 5.65 -13.09
N SER A 3 -16.53 5.12 -12.62
CA SER A 3 -16.92 5.26 -11.20
C SER A 3 -15.99 4.57 -10.19
N LEU A 4 -15.42 3.41 -10.54
CA LEU A 4 -14.53 2.65 -9.65
C LEU A 4 -13.14 3.28 -9.55
N ASN A 5 -12.61 3.77 -10.67
CA ASN A 5 -11.32 4.45 -10.67
C ASN A 5 -11.41 5.80 -9.95
N THR A 6 -12.49 6.57 -10.16
CA THR A 6 -12.75 7.78 -9.38
C THR A 6 -12.85 7.46 -7.88
N TYR A 7 -13.58 6.40 -7.51
CA TYR A 7 -13.67 5.99 -6.11
C TYR A 7 -12.32 5.56 -5.52
N PHE A 8 -11.50 4.82 -6.29
CA PHE A 8 -10.12 4.52 -5.91
C PHE A 8 -9.32 5.79 -5.67
N LEU A 9 -9.36 6.76 -6.60
CA LEU A 9 -8.63 8.02 -6.51
C LEU A 9 -9.07 8.85 -5.30
N GLU A 10 -10.36 8.94 -5.02
CA GLU A 10 -10.89 9.64 -3.85
C GLU A 10 -10.34 9.03 -2.55
N LYS A 11 -10.42 7.71 -2.40
CA LYS A 11 -9.94 7.04 -1.17
C LYS A 11 -8.42 7.05 -1.05
N SER A 12 -7.73 6.83 -2.15
CA SER A 12 -6.26 6.84 -2.18
C SER A 12 -5.69 8.24 -1.99
N SER A 13 -6.38 9.33 -2.37
CA SER A 13 -5.89 10.70 -2.15
C SER A 13 -5.60 10.98 -0.67
N THR A 14 -6.49 10.53 0.22
CA THR A 14 -6.32 10.68 1.68
C THR A 14 -5.16 9.82 2.19
N LEU A 15 -5.06 8.58 1.73
CA LEU A 15 -3.95 7.68 2.05
C LEU A 15 -2.61 8.31 1.62
N ILE A 16 -2.51 8.77 0.39
CA ILE A 16 -1.31 9.42 -0.16
C ILE A 16 -0.92 10.65 0.65
N GLN A 17 -1.89 11.51 0.99
CA GLN A 17 -1.62 12.68 1.81
C GLN A 17 -1.02 12.29 3.16
N LYS A 18 -1.64 11.33 3.88
CA LYS A 18 -1.11 10.82 5.15
C LYS A 18 0.30 10.22 5.01
N LEU A 19 0.55 9.48 3.93
CA LEU A 19 1.86 8.86 3.69
C LEU A 19 2.95 9.87 3.33
N ILE A 20 2.62 10.97 2.65
CA ILE A 20 3.61 11.98 2.20
C ILE A 20 3.87 13.01 3.29
N THR A 21 2.80 13.58 3.86
CA THR A 21 2.88 14.71 4.79
C THR A 21 2.73 14.31 6.25
N GLY A 22 2.43 13.05 6.54
CA GLY A 22 2.34 12.53 7.90
C GLY A 22 3.66 12.72 8.65
N GLN A 23 3.55 12.86 9.97
CA GLN A 23 4.70 12.98 10.87
C GLN A 23 5.34 11.60 11.12
N GLY A 24 6.59 11.60 11.58
CA GLY A 24 7.33 10.38 11.92
C GLY A 24 8.03 9.72 10.72
N THR A 25 8.55 8.51 10.95
CA THR A 25 9.30 7.76 9.94
C THR A 25 8.37 7.15 8.89
N ALA A 26 8.90 6.81 7.71
CA ALA A 26 8.13 6.13 6.66
C ALA A 26 7.42 4.86 7.19
N LYS A 27 8.09 4.10 8.06
CA LYS A 27 7.49 2.94 8.73
C LYS A 27 6.29 3.33 9.60
N GLN A 28 6.44 4.38 10.43
CA GLN A 28 5.35 4.84 11.30
C GLN A 28 4.13 5.25 10.48
N ARG A 29 4.34 5.99 9.39
CA ARG A 29 3.25 6.42 8.50
C ARG A 29 2.54 5.24 7.83
N LEU A 30 3.29 4.21 7.41
CA LEU A 30 2.70 2.98 6.88
C LEU A 30 1.87 2.23 7.95
N LEU A 31 2.33 2.20 9.20
CA LEU A 31 1.62 1.60 10.33
C LEU A 31 0.32 2.36 10.64
N ASP A 32 0.39 3.69 10.71
CA ASP A 32 -0.74 4.55 11.04
C ASP A 32 -1.84 4.50 9.96
N CYS A 33 -1.48 4.11 8.73
CA CYS A 33 -2.41 4.02 7.60
C CYS A 33 -2.90 2.58 7.31
N GLU A 34 -2.66 1.60 8.19
CA GLU A 34 -3.00 0.19 7.97
C GLU A 34 -4.46 -0.04 7.53
N ILE A 35 -5.40 0.68 8.15
CA ILE A 35 -6.84 0.58 7.84
C ILE A 35 -7.12 1.18 6.46
N GLU A 36 -6.60 2.38 6.18
CA GLU A 36 -6.74 3.05 4.89
C GLU A 36 -6.17 2.21 3.76
N PHE A 37 -5.04 1.53 3.99
CA PHE A 37 -4.49 0.58 3.03
C PHE A 37 -5.48 -0.53 2.69
N CYS A 38 -6.03 -1.19 3.71
CA CYS A 38 -6.98 -2.29 3.52
C CYS A 38 -8.20 -1.82 2.71
N LEU A 39 -8.73 -0.63 3.04
CA LEU A 39 -9.87 -0.06 2.33
C LEU A 39 -9.52 0.31 0.88
N THR A 40 -8.45 1.10 0.66
CA THR A 40 -8.05 1.57 -0.66
C THR A 40 -7.67 0.42 -1.60
N PHE A 41 -6.90 -0.56 -1.12
CA PHE A 41 -6.40 -1.66 -1.95
C PHE A 41 -7.45 -2.75 -2.22
N SER A 42 -8.59 -2.72 -1.51
CA SER A 42 -9.75 -3.56 -1.82
C SER A 42 -10.54 -3.07 -3.05
N ILE A 43 -10.38 -1.80 -3.43
CA ILE A 43 -11.10 -1.20 -4.55
C ILE A 43 -10.51 -1.74 -5.87
N PRO A 44 -11.35 -2.20 -6.82
CA PRO A 44 -10.89 -2.64 -8.13
C PRO A 44 -10.13 -1.55 -8.89
N ILE A 45 -9.04 -1.91 -9.55
CA ILE A 45 -8.24 -1.03 -10.42
C ILE A 45 -8.13 -1.65 -11.83
N PRO A 46 -7.61 -0.92 -12.84
CA PRO A 46 -7.36 -1.49 -14.16
C PRO A 46 -6.52 -2.78 -14.11
N ALA A 47 -6.91 -3.77 -14.91
CA ALA A 47 -6.36 -5.12 -14.85
C ALA A 47 -4.85 -5.18 -15.13
N ASP A 48 -4.32 -4.25 -15.92
CA ASP A 48 -2.89 -4.16 -16.23
C ASP A 48 -2.06 -3.56 -15.07
N LEU A 49 -2.71 -2.86 -14.12
CA LEU A 49 -2.08 -2.31 -12.92
C LEU A 49 -2.20 -3.22 -11.69
N GLU A 50 -3.04 -4.26 -11.77
CA GLU A 50 -3.16 -5.31 -10.75
C GLU A 50 -1.82 -5.94 -10.32
N PRO A 51 -0.87 -6.24 -11.23
CA PRO A 51 0.44 -6.77 -10.83
C PRO A 51 1.22 -5.83 -9.90
N ILE A 52 1.15 -4.52 -10.13
CA ILE A 52 1.80 -3.51 -9.29
C ILE A 52 1.17 -3.50 -7.90
N ARG A 53 -0.17 -3.48 -7.85
CA ARG A 53 -0.93 -3.56 -6.59
C ARG A 53 -0.56 -4.80 -5.79
N LYS A 54 -0.53 -5.97 -6.43
CA LYS A 54 -0.16 -7.24 -5.80
C LYS A 54 1.25 -7.21 -5.24
N LYS A 55 2.21 -6.64 -5.97
CA LYS A 55 3.58 -6.48 -5.49
C LYS A 55 3.65 -5.62 -4.22
N ILE A 56 2.96 -4.47 -4.20
CA ILE A 56 2.89 -3.60 -3.02
C ILE A 56 2.32 -4.38 -1.81
N ILE A 57 1.19 -5.07 -2.00
CA ILE A 57 0.57 -5.88 -0.95
C ILE A 57 1.53 -6.97 -0.46
N GLN A 58 2.25 -7.65 -1.35
CA GLN A 58 3.23 -8.68 -1.00
C GLN A 58 4.42 -8.11 -0.22
N GLU A 59 4.90 -6.91 -0.55
CA GLU A 59 5.98 -6.26 0.19
C GLU A 59 5.54 -5.81 1.59
N LEU A 60 4.28 -5.39 1.72
CA LEU A 60 3.66 -4.97 2.97
C LEU A 60 3.27 -6.16 3.87
N ASN A 61 2.82 -7.25 3.27
CA ASN A 61 2.46 -8.51 3.93
C ASN A 61 3.53 -9.57 3.77
N GLN A 62 4.80 -9.16 3.63
CA GLN A 62 5.87 -10.12 3.43
C GLN A 62 5.86 -11.10 4.60
N LYS A 63 5.42 -12.34 4.31
CA LYS A 63 5.53 -13.49 5.21
C LYS A 63 7.01 -13.79 5.34
N ASN A 64 7.71 -13.00 6.13
CA ASN A 64 8.85 -13.57 6.82
C ASN A 64 8.22 -14.60 7.74
N GLU A 65 8.36 -15.89 7.41
CA GLU A 65 8.01 -16.95 8.33
C GLU A 65 8.75 -16.68 9.64
N ILE A 66 8.07 -16.11 10.63
CA ILE A 66 8.63 -16.04 11.97
C ILE A 66 8.40 -17.44 12.53
N ARG A 67 9.44 -18.27 12.45
CA ARG A 67 9.44 -19.56 13.14
C ARG A 67 9.47 -19.29 14.64
N ILE A 68 8.35 -19.51 15.32
CA ILE A 68 8.28 -19.63 16.76
C ILE A 68 8.10 -21.14 17.03
N GLY A 69 9.20 -21.86 17.22
CA GLY A 69 9.18 -23.33 17.25
C GLY A 69 8.90 -23.95 15.86
N GLU A 70 8.02 -24.95 15.80
CA GLU A 70 7.67 -25.70 14.57
C GLU A 70 6.49 -25.10 13.78
N ASN A 71 5.87 -24.02 14.25
CA ASN A 71 4.67 -23.45 13.61
C ASN A 71 5.00 -22.25 12.71
N ILE A 72 4.54 -22.30 11.45
CA ILE A 72 4.58 -21.19 10.50
C ILE A 72 3.44 -20.22 10.83
N HIS A 73 3.75 -19.07 11.42
CA HIS A 73 2.78 -18.00 11.62
C HIS A 73 2.78 -17.04 10.42
N SER A 74 1.61 -16.75 9.85
CA SER A 74 1.43 -15.63 8.94
C SER A 74 1.64 -14.32 9.70
N THR A 75 2.60 -13.49 9.29
CA THR A 75 2.81 -12.18 9.90
C THR A 75 1.73 -11.20 9.47
N SER A 76 1.18 -10.47 10.44
CA SER A 76 0.32 -9.32 10.16
C SER A 76 1.12 -8.21 9.48
N TYR A 77 0.44 -7.34 8.74
CA TYR A 77 0.98 -6.11 8.14
C TYR A 77 1.88 -5.33 9.13
N ARG A 78 1.43 -5.18 10.38
CA ARG A 78 2.22 -4.60 11.47
C ARG A 78 3.56 -5.30 11.72
N ASN A 79 3.57 -6.63 11.83
CA ASN A 79 4.79 -7.38 12.15
C ASN A 79 5.84 -7.26 11.03
N THR A 80 5.38 -7.29 9.77
CA THR A 80 6.25 -7.04 8.61
C THR A 80 6.87 -5.65 8.70
N LEU A 81 6.05 -4.62 8.95
CA LEU A 81 6.52 -3.25 9.06
C LEU A 81 7.50 -3.05 10.22
N TYR A 82 7.27 -3.64 11.40
CA TYR A 82 8.20 -3.52 12.54
C TYR A 82 9.61 -4.01 12.20
N SER A 83 9.73 -5.10 11.43
CA SER A 83 11.00 -5.66 10.96
C SER A 83 11.59 -4.95 9.74
N MET A 84 10.82 -4.06 9.10
CA MET A 84 11.21 -3.41 7.85
C MET A 84 12.18 -2.24 8.10
N ARG A 85 13.23 -2.17 7.26
CA ARG A 85 14.11 -0.99 7.22
C ARG A 85 13.36 0.21 6.66
N ASN A 86 13.59 1.40 7.24
CA ASN A 86 12.92 2.64 6.81
C ASN A 86 13.11 2.96 5.32
N ALA A 87 14.28 2.70 4.74
CA ALA A 87 14.52 2.92 3.31
C ALA A 87 13.57 2.09 2.43
N ARG A 88 13.25 0.86 2.86
CA ARG A 88 12.29 -0.01 2.17
C ARG A 88 10.86 0.49 2.34
N ALA A 89 10.49 0.94 3.54
CA ALA A 89 9.20 1.59 3.78
C ALA A 89 9.00 2.82 2.87
N SER A 90 10.02 3.68 2.73
CA SER A 90 9.96 4.83 1.82
C SER A 90 9.79 4.42 0.36
N LYS A 91 10.46 3.35 -0.08
CA LYS A 91 10.29 2.81 -1.44
C LYS A 91 8.85 2.35 -1.67
N ILE A 92 8.26 1.63 -0.72
CA ILE A 92 6.87 1.18 -0.81
C ILE A 92 5.92 2.38 -0.93
N ILE A 93 6.09 3.42 -0.09
CA ILE A 93 5.32 4.68 -0.21
C ILE A 93 5.41 5.26 -1.63
N GLY A 94 6.61 5.28 -2.21
CA GLY A 94 6.82 5.73 -3.58
C GLY A 94 6.08 4.87 -4.62
N GLU A 95 6.09 3.54 -4.47
CA GLU A 95 5.35 2.63 -5.36
C GLU A 95 3.83 2.86 -5.28
N ILE A 96 3.28 3.11 -4.09
CA ILE A 96 1.87 3.42 -3.89
C ILE A 96 1.50 4.76 -4.55
N TYR A 97 2.35 5.78 -4.37
CA TYR A 97 2.16 7.08 -5.01
C TYR A 97 2.19 6.96 -6.54
N ASN A 98 3.12 6.19 -7.09
CA ASN A 98 3.19 5.99 -8.54
C ASN A 98 1.95 5.28 -9.08
N LEU A 99 1.44 4.26 -8.37
CA LEU A 99 0.19 3.60 -8.74
C LEU A 99 -1.00 4.58 -8.76
N TYR A 100 -1.09 5.44 -7.74
CA TYR A 100 -2.09 6.51 -7.68
C TYR A 100 -1.98 7.44 -8.90
N LYS A 101 -0.77 7.94 -9.21
CA LYS A 101 -0.54 8.86 -10.33
C LYS A 101 -0.85 8.25 -11.69
N GLU A 102 -0.54 6.97 -11.88
CA GLU A 102 -0.85 6.25 -13.11
C GLU A 102 -2.36 6.14 -13.35
N ILE A 103 -3.13 5.78 -12.32
CA ILE A 103 -4.60 5.73 -12.41
C ILE A 103 -5.17 7.14 -12.61
N GLU A 104 -4.64 8.14 -11.90
CA GLU A 104 -5.06 9.54 -12.04
C GLU A 104 -4.85 10.07 -13.45
N PHE A 105 -3.68 9.80 -14.03
CA PHE A 105 -3.35 10.18 -15.40
C PHE A 105 -4.35 9.56 -16.38
N ARG A 106 -4.63 8.26 -16.25
CA ARG A 106 -5.59 7.57 -17.11
C ARG A 106 -7.01 8.12 -16.97
N GLU A 107 -7.48 8.46 -15.77
CA GLU A 107 -8.80 9.07 -15.63
C GLU A 107 -8.89 10.46 -16.26
N ARG A 108 -7.83 11.26 -16.18
CA ARG A 108 -7.82 12.63 -16.71
C ARG A 108 -7.73 12.71 -18.24
N PHE A 109 -7.15 11.70 -18.89
CA PHE A 109 -6.89 11.69 -20.33
C PHE A 109 -7.64 10.57 -21.08
N LYS A 110 -8.71 10.03 -20.47
CA LYS A 110 -9.74 9.23 -21.15
C LYS A 110 -10.60 10.10 -22.06
#